data_AF-A0A820IKY5-F1
#
_entry.id   AF-A0A820IKY5-F1
#
_cell.length_a   1.000
_cell.length_b   1.000
_cell.length_c   1.000
_cell.angle_alpha   90.00
_cell.angle_beta   90.00
_cell.angle_gamma   90.00
#
_symmetry.space_group_name_H-M   'P 1'
#
loop_
_entity.id
_entity.type
_entity.pdbx_description
1 polymer ?
#
loop_
_entity_poly.entity_id
_entity_poly.type
_entity_poly.pdbx_seq_one_letter_code
_entity_poly.pdbx_strand_id
1 'polypeptide(L)'
;DKTPHLNSPINMFDGWAMFCPFNLTNDDIYQYFIDNQQTPDHQSLIFGMRELNSTEMNNYCLNNSSINTSLPVTDEPYDFTSNYELRIYTSGCYYLDENNNWKSDGLIVGSLTNLYETECLSTHLTTFAGGFIVLPAPINWSYVFANADFSKK
;
A
#
# COMPACT_ATOMS: atom_id res chain seq x y z
N ASP A 1 -17.37 -16.23 -13.07
CA ASP A 1 -16.61 -15.13 -12.43
C ASP A 1 -17.32 -14.68 -11.18
N LYS A 2 -16.68 -14.82 -10.02
CA LYS A 2 -17.19 -14.29 -8.75
C LYS A 2 -16.25 -13.18 -8.34
N THR A 3 -16.78 -11.96 -8.26
CA THR A 3 -16.11 -10.82 -7.65
C THR A 3 -15.62 -11.24 -6.27
N PRO A 4 -14.38 -10.91 -5.86
CA PRO A 4 -13.87 -11.31 -4.55
C PRO A 4 -14.75 -10.69 -3.46
N HIS A 5 -15.44 -11.55 -2.72
CA HIS A 5 -16.15 -11.18 -1.49
C HIS A 5 -15.23 -11.47 -0.31
N LEU A 6 -15.12 -10.49 0.57
CA LEU A 6 -14.30 -10.47 1.75
C LEU A 6 -15.08 -11.10 2.91
N ASN A 7 -15.23 -12.43 2.86
CA ASN A 7 -15.96 -13.25 3.85
C ASN A 7 -15.35 -13.25 5.27
N SER A 8 -14.44 -12.33 5.59
CA SER A 8 -13.69 -12.28 6.84
C SER A 8 -14.20 -11.15 7.75
N PRO A 9 -14.25 -11.36 9.08
CA PRO A 9 -14.57 -10.29 10.00
C PRO A 9 -13.54 -9.16 9.89
N ILE A 10 -14.04 -7.92 9.96
CA ILE A 10 -13.33 -6.63 9.88
C ILE A 10 -12.07 -6.58 10.76
N ASN A 11 -12.02 -7.41 11.81
CA ASN A 11 -10.92 -7.56 12.74
C ASN A 11 -9.64 -8.16 12.11
N MET A 12 -9.65 -8.53 10.83
CA MET A 12 -8.51 -9.06 10.10
C MET A 12 -7.72 -8.01 9.30
N PHE A 13 -8.15 -6.76 9.26
CA PHE A 13 -7.37 -5.68 8.65
C PHE A 13 -6.36 -5.12 9.64
N ASP A 14 -5.10 -5.02 9.23
CA ASP A 14 -4.04 -4.40 10.06
C ASP A 14 -4.24 -2.88 10.19
N GLY A 15 -4.92 -2.28 9.22
CA GLY A 15 -5.23 -0.85 9.23
C GLY A 15 -6.02 -0.40 8.01
N TRP A 16 -6.35 0.89 8.00
CA TRP A 16 -7.00 1.56 6.87
C TRP A 16 -6.57 3.02 6.85
N ALA A 17 -6.68 3.62 5.67
CA ALA A 17 -6.48 5.06 5.48
C ALA A 17 -7.61 5.59 4.59
N MET A 18 -8.00 6.84 4.83
CA MET A 18 -9.01 7.52 4.04
C MET A 18 -8.40 8.67 3.25
N PHE A 19 -8.76 8.73 1.98
CA PHE A 19 -8.28 9.72 1.03
C PHE A 19 -9.43 10.65 0.67
N CYS A 20 -9.43 11.85 1.25
CA CYS A 20 -10.44 12.87 0.99
C CYS A 20 -9.92 13.92 0.00
N PRO A 21 -10.73 14.38 -0.97
CA PRO A 21 -10.35 15.28 -2.09
C PRO A 21 -9.48 16.49 -1.72
N PHE A 22 -9.63 16.99 -0.50
CA PHE A 22 -8.98 18.21 -0.01
C PHE A 22 -7.61 17.96 0.65
N ASN A 23 -7.23 16.70 0.89
CA ASN A 23 -5.96 16.30 1.53
C ASN A 23 -4.86 15.93 0.50
N LEU A 24 -4.88 16.56 -0.67
CA LEU A 24 -3.87 16.28 -1.70
C LEU A 24 -2.50 16.81 -1.29
N THR A 25 -1.45 16.04 -1.57
CA THR A 25 -0.07 16.56 -1.54
C THR A 25 0.14 17.54 -2.69
N ASN A 26 1.28 18.24 -2.72
CA ASN A 26 1.61 19.21 -3.77
C ASN A 26 1.56 18.64 -5.21
N ASP A 27 1.62 17.31 -5.36
CA ASP A 27 1.65 16.61 -6.65
C ASP A 27 0.28 16.01 -7.05
N ASP A 28 -0.82 16.40 -6.40
CA ASP A 28 -2.18 15.87 -6.63
C ASP A 28 -2.30 14.34 -6.41
N ILE A 29 -1.39 13.75 -5.63
CA ILE A 29 -1.35 12.32 -5.33
C ILE A 29 -1.54 12.11 -3.82
N TYR A 30 -2.38 11.14 -3.46
CA TYR A 30 -2.40 10.64 -2.09
C TYR A 30 -1.24 9.67 -1.86
N GLN A 31 -0.43 9.98 -0.86
CA GLN A 31 0.63 9.08 -0.43
C GLN A 31 0.21 8.35 0.85
N TYR A 32 0.28 7.03 0.80
CA TYR A 32 0.20 6.18 1.98
C TYR A 32 1.50 5.41 2.11
N PHE A 33 2.16 5.58 3.25
CA PHE A 33 3.50 5.05 3.51
C PHE A 33 3.45 4.02 4.64
N ILE A 34 4.01 2.85 4.38
CA ILE A 34 4.18 1.77 5.35
C ILE A 34 5.67 1.52 5.50
N ASP A 35 6.18 1.65 6.71
CA ASP A 35 7.57 1.34 7.05
C ASP A 35 7.75 -0.12 7.51
N ASN A 36 9.01 -0.47 7.78
CA ASN A 36 9.41 -1.77 8.29
C ASN A 36 9.02 -2.01 9.77
N GLN A 37 8.63 -0.99 10.52
CA GLN A 37 8.14 -1.12 11.90
C GLN A 37 6.66 -1.52 11.93
N GLN A 38 5.90 -1.18 10.89
CA GLN A 38 4.50 -1.58 10.72
C GLN A 38 4.36 -3.00 10.15
N THR A 39 5.44 -3.57 9.58
CA THR A 39 5.42 -4.86 8.88
C THR A 39 6.34 -5.96 9.46
N PRO A 40 6.70 -5.98 10.77
CA PRO A 40 7.76 -6.87 11.28
C PRO A 40 7.40 -8.36 11.15
N ASP A 41 6.13 -8.71 11.27
CA ASP A 41 5.64 -10.09 11.25
C ASP A 41 4.87 -10.45 9.97
N HIS A 42 4.98 -9.61 8.93
CA HIS A 42 4.22 -9.77 7.69
C HIS A 42 5.11 -10.26 6.53
N GLN A 43 4.68 -11.34 5.85
CA GLN A 43 5.35 -11.84 4.65
C GLN A 43 4.76 -11.26 3.35
N SER A 44 3.51 -10.81 3.39
CA SER A 44 2.78 -10.30 2.24
C SER A 44 1.89 -9.14 2.66
N LEU A 45 1.78 -8.14 1.78
CA LEU A 45 0.87 -7.02 1.94
C LEU A 45 -0.24 -7.11 0.90
N ILE A 46 -1.48 -6.96 1.34
CA ILE A 46 -2.66 -6.95 0.48
C ILE A 46 -3.38 -5.62 0.70
N PHE A 47 -3.57 -4.89 -0.39
CA PHE A 47 -4.28 -3.62 -0.36
C PHE A 47 -5.68 -3.78 -0.97
N GLY A 48 -6.68 -3.29 -0.24
CA GLY A 48 -8.05 -3.13 -0.74
C GLY A 48 -8.36 -1.64 -0.88
N MET A 49 -9.12 -1.28 -1.91
CA MET A 49 -9.62 0.08 -2.09
C MET A 49 -11.09 0.08 -2.45
N ARG A 50 -11.81 1.10 -1.98
CA ARG A 50 -13.22 1.33 -2.27
C ARG A 50 -13.46 2.83 -2.42
N GLU A 51 -14.26 3.21 -3.40
CA GLU A 51 -14.78 4.57 -3.52
C GLU A 51 -15.90 4.82 -2.49
N LEU A 52 -15.85 5.98 -1.83
CA LEU A 52 -16.91 6.42 -0.91
C LEU A 52 -18.13 6.91 -1.71
N ASN A 53 -19.33 6.58 -1.24
CA ASN A 53 -20.55 7.17 -1.81
C ASN A 53 -20.73 8.64 -1.35
N SER A 54 -21.68 9.35 -1.94
CA SER A 54 -21.92 10.78 -1.65
C SER A 54 -22.25 11.07 -0.17
N THR A 55 -22.97 10.17 0.50
CA THR A 55 -23.32 10.32 1.92
C THR A 55 -22.09 10.09 2.80
N GLU A 56 -21.31 9.05 2.50
CA GLU A 56 -20.04 8.73 3.17
C GLU A 56 -19.04 9.87 3.00
N MET A 57 -18.87 10.40 1.79
CA MET A 57 -17.99 11.53 1.54
C MET A 57 -18.38 12.77 2.35
N ASN A 58 -19.67 13.09 2.44
CA ASN A 58 -20.13 14.20 3.28
C ASN A 58 -19.84 13.94 4.77
N ASN A 59 -20.08 12.72 5.23
CA ASN A 59 -19.91 12.35 6.64
C ASN A 59 -18.44 12.28 7.07
N TYR A 60 -17.56 11.76 6.22
CA TYR A 60 -16.17 11.51 6.58
C TYR A 60 -15.18 12.58 6.09
N CYS A 61 -15.46 13.26 4.98
CA CYS A 61 -14.54 14.26 4.41
C CYS A 61 -14.95 15.72 4.66
N LEU A 62 -16.24 16.02 4.83
CA LEU A 62 -16.74 17.41 4.95
C LEU A 62 -17.19 17.78 6.36
N ASN A 63 -17.89 16.87 7.04
CA ASN A 63 -18.32 17.08 8.41
C ASN A 63 -17.17 16.67 9.34
N ASN A 64 -16.51 17.65 9.98
CA ASN A 64 -15.51 17.46 11.06
C ASN A 64 -16.05 16.73 12.31
N SER A 65 -17.13 15.97 12.20
CA SER A 65 -17.71 15.12 13.23
C SER A 65 -16.84 13.88 13.44
N SER A 66 -15.82 14.02 14.29
CA SER A 66 -15.29 13.00 15.21
C SER A 66 -15.60 11.54 14.85
N ILE A 67 -14.74 10.93 14.01
CA ILE A 67 -13.94 9.68 14.15
C ILE A 67 -14.50 8.53 15.04
N ASN A 68 -15.79 8.48 15.35
CA ASN A 68 -16.42 7.45 16.18
C ASN A 68 -17.56 6.71 15.47
N THR A 69 -17.78 6.98 14.18
CA THR A 69 -18.66 6.15 13.36
C THR A 69 -17.85 4.98 12.84
N SER A 70 -18.22 3.77 13.25
CA SER A 70 -17.72 2.53 12.68
C SER A 70 -17.59 2.66 11.16
N LEU A 71 -16.44 2.25 10.63
CA LEU A 71 -16.17 2.22 9.22
C LEU A 71 -17.36 1.68 8.43
N PRO A 72 -17.66 2.23 7.24
CA PRO A 72 -18.64 1.65 6.34
C PRO A 72 -17.96 0.46 5.65
N VAL A 73 -17.70 -0.60 6.42
CA VAL A 73 -17.20 -1.84 5.85
C VAL A 73 -18.39 -2.56 5.25
N THR A 74 -18.54 -2.36 3.96
CA THR A 74 -19.46 -3.14 3.14
C THR A 74 -18.66 -4.27 2.54
N ASP A 75 -19.09 -5.52 2.73
CA ASP A 75 -18.55 -6.67 1.99
C ASP A 75 -19.13 -6.79 0.57
N GLU A 76 -19.77 -5.72 0.12
CA GLU A 76 -20.35 -5.63 -1.20
C GLU A 76 -19.33 -5.06 -2.18
N PRO A 77 -19.15 -5.71 -3.35
CA PRO A 77 -18.39 -5.15 -4.45
C PRO A 77 -18.91 -3.75 -4.78
N TYR A 78 -17.98 -2.82 -4.99
CA TYR A 78 -18.32 -1.46 -5.35
C TYR A 78 -17.73 -1.14 -6.73
N ASP A 79 -18.61 -0.78 -7.66
CA ASP A 79 -18.21 -0.32 -8.98
C ASP A 79 -17.77 1.14 -8.88
N PHE A 80 -16.48 1.39 -9.14
CA PHE A 80 -15.92 2.74 -9.14
C PHE A 80 -16.59 3.58 -10.22
N THR A 81 -17.10 4.74 -9.82
CA THR A 81 -17.71 5.73 -10.71
C THR A 81 -16.69 6.76 -11.19
N SER A 82 -15.59 6.92 -10.45
CA SER A 82 -14.47 7.82 -10.79
C SER A 82 -13.27 7.05 -11.32
N ASN A 83 -12.51 7.72 -12.20
CA ASN A 83 -11.20 7.23 -12.62
C ASN A 83 -10.19 7.36 -11.47
N TYR A 84 -9.31 6.37 -11.32
CA TYR A 84 -8.23 6.41 -10.36
C TYR A 84 -6.95 5.84 -10.99
N GLU A 85 -5.81 6.35 -10.53
CA GLU A 85 -4.49 5.79 -10.81
C GLU A 85 -3.86 5.34 -9.49
N LEU A 86 -3.33 4.12 -9.48
CA LEU A 86 -2.65 3.56 -8.31
C LEU A 86 -1.20 3.26 -8.68
N ARG A 87 -0.28 3.74 -7.85
CA ARG A 87 1.13 3.39 -7.94
C ARG A 87 1.61 2.82 -6.62
N ILE A 88 2.21 1.64 -6.68
CA ILE A 88 2.79 0.96 -5.55
C ILE A 88 4.28 0.76 -5.85
N TYR A 89 5.12 1.15 -4.90
CA TYR A 89 6.55 0.90 -4.94
C TYR A 89 7.01 0.48 -3.54
N THR A 90 8.09 -0.29 -3.51
CA THR A 90 8.74 -0.70 -2.27
C THR A 90 10.14 -0.14 -2.26
N SER A 91 10.55 0.42 -1.13
CA SER A 91 11.92 0.86 -0.92
C SER A 91 12.56 0.10 0.24
N GLY A 92 13.89 -0.03 0.21
CA GLY A 92 14.67 -0.69 1.25
C GLY A 92 15.98 0.03 1.50
N CYS A 93 16.40 0.03 2.77
CA CYS A 93 17.67 0.56 3.22
C CYS A 93 18.56 -0.58 3.70
N TYR A 94 19.84 -0.53 3.31
CA TYR A 94 20.82 -1.56 3.64
C TYR A 94 22.16 -0.93 4.02
N TYR A 95 22.87 -1.59 4.93
CA TYR A 95 24.24 -1.26 5.31
C TYR A 95 25.15 -2.46 5.03
N LEU A 96 26.42 -2.18 4.75
CA LEU A 96 27.45 -3.22 4.59
C LEU A 96 28.08 -3.52 5.95
N ASP A 97 27.95 -4.76 6.42
CA ASP A 97 28.55 -5.21 7.68
C ASP A 97 30.05 -5.52 7.54
N GLU A 98 30.72 -5.80 8.68
CA GLU A 98 32.15 -6.12 8.73
C GLU A 98 32.52 -7.40 7.96
N ASN A 99 31.54 -8.27 7.71
CA ASN A 99 31.69 -9.51 6.95
C ASN A 99 31.37 -9.33 5.46
N ASN A 100 31.20 -8.09 4.98
CA ASN A 100 30.78 -7.73 3.63
C ASN A 100 29.40 -8.25 3.21
N ASN A 101 28.46 -8.39 4.15
CA ASN A 101 27.08 -8.72 3.88
C ASN A 101 26.19 -7.48 3.95
N TRP A 102 25.19 -7.42 3.06
CA TRP A 102 24.15 -6.40 3.13
C TRP A 102 23.13 -6.77 4.20
N LYS A 103 22.89 -5.85 5.12
CA LYS A 103 22.05 -6.00 6.29
C LYS A 103 21.08 -4.82 6.41
N SER A 104 19.93 -5.03 7.03
CA SER A 104 18.87 -4.02 7.17
C SER A 104 18.50 -3.71 8.62
N ASP A 105 19.15 -4.36 9.60
CA ASP A 105 18.95 -4.03 11.01
C ASP A 105 19.48 -2.63 11.33
N GLY A 106 18.86 -1.97 12.31
CA GLY A 106 19.18 -0.58 12.68
C GLY A 106 18.88 0.48 11.61
N LEU A 107 18.17 0.10 10.52
CA LEU A 107 17.75 1.00 9.46
C LEU A 107 16.22 1.12 9.39
N ILE A 108 15.75 2.32 9.10
CA ILE A 108 14.34 2.64 8.89
C ILE A 108 14.25 3.44 7.59
N VAL A 109 13.30 3.08 6.73
CA VAL A 109 12.93 3.89 5.58
C VAL A 109 12.13 5.09 6.10
N GLY A 110 12.60 6.30 5.82
CA GLY A 110 11.99 7.54 6.29
C GLY A 110 10.77 7.95 5.48
N SER A 111 9.92 8.79 6.08
CA SER A 111 8.67 9.27 5.49
C SER A 111 8.85 10.26 4.36
N LEU A 112 10.07 10.78 4.13
CA LEU A 112 10.38 11.60 2.96
C LEU A 112 10.66 10.77 1.70
N THR A 113 10.68 9.44 1.82
CA THR A 113 10.81 8.53 0.68
C THR A 113 9.68 8.75 -0.31
N ASN A 114 10.06 8.90 -1.58
CA ASN A 114 9.13 9.11 -2.69
C ASN A 114 9.56 8.30 -3.91
N LEU A 115 9.01 8.62 -5.08
CA LEU A 115 9.30 7.92 -6.33
C LEU A 115 10.76 8.05 -6.79
N TYR A 116 11.41 9.15 -6.42
CA TYR A 116 12.70 9.55 -6.95
C TYR A 116 13.83 9.29 -5.96
N GLU A 117 13.53 9.32 -4.67
CA GLU A 117 14.52 9.18 -3.61
C GLU A 117 14.02 8.35 -2.44
N THR A 118 14.96 7.70 -1.77
CA THR A 118 14.73 6.93 -0.55
C THR A 118 15.47 7.60 0.59
N GLU A 119 14.74 7.95 1.64
CA GLU A 119 15.31 8.42 2.88
C GLU A 119 15.66 7.22 3.77
N CYS A 120 16.94 7.11 4.17
CA CYS A 120 17.39 6.05 5.07
C CYS A 120 17.87 6.64 6.39
N LEU A 121 17.18 6.30 7.47
CA LEU A 121 17.57 6.62 8.84
C LEU A 121 18.34 5.43 9.40
N SER A 122 19.57 5.66 9.85
CA SER A 122 20.51 4.59 10.23
C SER A 122 21.13 4.84 11.60
N THR A 123 21.29 3.79 12.40
CA THR A 123 22.11 3.79 13.62
C THR A 123 23.54 3.30 13.40
N HIS A 124 23.89 2.88 12.18
CA HIS A 124 25.23 2.39 11.84
C HIS A 124 26.09 3.51 11.25
N LEU A 125 27.42 3.36 11.31
CA LEU A 125 28.37 4.25 10.64
C LEU A 125 29.25 3.43 9.69
N THR A 126 28.73 3.17 8.50
CA THR A 126 29.34 2.29 7.48
C THR A 126 28.92 2.73 6.08
N THR A 127 29.16 1.88 5.07
CA THR A 127 28.65 2.07 3.71
C THR A 127 27.17 1.72 3.64
N PHE A 128 26.40 2.55 2.94
CA PHE A 128 24.96 2.40 2.78
C PHE A 128 24.56 2.17 1.32
N ALA A 129 23.45 1.47 1.12
CA ALA A 129 22.79 1.34 -0.16
C ALA A 129 21.27 1.45 0.02
N GLY A 130 20.61 2.11 -0.93
CA GLY A 130 19.16 2.11 -1.08
C GLY A 130 18.75 1.16 -2.21
N GLY A 131 17.60 0.53 -2.07
CA GLY A 131 16.95 -0.26 -3.11
C GLY A 131 15.56 0.28 -3.38
N PHE A 132 15.16 0.33 -4.65
CA PHE A 132 13.83 0.81 -5.05
C PHE A 132 13.26 -0.14 -6.11
N ILE A 133 12.07 -0.67 -5.85
CA ILE A 133 11.37 -1.58 -6.74
C ILE A 133 9.98 -1.01 -7.03
N VAL A 134 9.73 -0.70 -8.30
CA VAL A 134 8.38 -0.41 -8.80
C VAL A 134 7.77 -1.73 -9.23
N LEU A 135 6.61 -2.07 -8.69
CA LEU A 135 5.90 -3.27 -9.13
C LEU A 135 5.50 -3.08 -10.61
N PRO A 136 5.69 -4.11 -11.46
CA PRO A 136 5.27 -4.02 -12.86
C PRO A 136 3.76 -3.76 -12.95
N ALA A 137 3.32 -3.24 -14.09
CA ALA A 137 1.91 -2.96 -14.37
C ALA A 137 1.02 -4.17 -14.00
N PRO A 138 -0.26 -3.93 -13.64
CA PRO A 138 -1.17 -4.97 -13.18
C PRO A 138 -1.14 -6.19 -14.11
N ILE A 139 -1.05 -7.38 -13.51
CA ILE A 139 -1.02 -8.62 -14.26
C ILE A 139 -2.29 -8.69 -15.12
N ASN A 140 -2.12 -8.80 -16.44
CA ASN A 140 -3.23 -9.04 -17.35
C ASN A 140 -3.69 -10.49 -17.19
N TRP A 141 -4.57 -10.72 -16.21
CA TRP A 141 -5.09 -12.05 -15.90
C TRP A 141 -5.82 -12.67 -17.09
N SER A 142 -6.48 -11.89 -17.95
CA SER A 142 -7.09 -12.38 -19.18
C SER A 142 -6.05 -13.00 -20.13
N TYR A 143 -4.90 -12.35 -20.29
CA TYR A 143 -3.78 -12.89 -21.06
C TYR A 143 -3.18 -14.13 -20.38
N VAL A 144 -2.96 -14.09 -19.06
CA VAL A 144 -2.43 -15.22 -18.29
C VAL A 144 -3.34 -16.43 -18.44
N PHE A 145 -4.65 -16.30 -18.28
CA PHE A 145 -5.58 -17.43 -18.40
C PHE A 145 -5.78 -17.88 -19.85
N ALA A 146 -5.69 -16.99 -20.84
CA ALA A 146 -5.77 -17.36 -22.25
C ALA A 146 -4.53 -18.13 -22.74
N ASN A 147 -3.39 -17.98 -22.07
CA ASN A 147 -2.11 -18.57 -22.50
C ASN A 147 -1.48 -19.52 -21.46
N ALA A 148 -2.13 -19.72 -20.30
CA ALA A 148 -1.72 -20.73 -19.34
C ALA A 148 -2.17 -22.09 -19.84
N ASP A 149 -1.21 -22.88 -20.32
CA ASP A 149 -1.42 -24.29 -20.63
C ASP A 149 -1.44 -25.10 -19.32
N PHE A 150 -2.64 -25.45 -18.86
CA PHE A 150 -2.84 -26.32 -17.69
C PHE A 150 -2.81 -27.82 -18.06
N SER A 151 -2.44 -28.18 -19.30
CA SER A 151 -2.39 -29.57 -19.76
C SER A 151 -1.00 -30.18 -19.60
N LYS A 152 -0.65 -30.55 -18.36
CA LYS A 152 0.29 -31.66 -18.12
C LYS A 152 -0.32 -32.63 -17.13
N LYS A 153 -0.97 -33.66 -17.67
CA LYS A 153 -1.20 -34.94 -17.00
C LYS A 153 -0.88 -36.06 -17.99
#